data_AF-A0A0B5IIP8-F1
#
_entry.id   AF-A0A0B5IIP8-F1
#
_cell.length_a   1.000
_cell.length_b   1.000
_cell.length_c   1.000
_cell.angle_alpha   90.00
_cell.angle_beta   90.00
_cell.angle_gamma   90.00
#
_symmetry.space_group_name_H-M   'P 1'
#
loop_
_entity.id
_entity.type
_entity.pdbx_description
1 polymer ?
#
loop_
_entity_poly.entity_id
_entity_poly.type
_entity_poly.pdbx_seq_one_letter_code
_entity_poly.pdbx_strand_id
1 'polypeptide(L)'
;MNGETLYSIGDLARRTGLTVKAVRFYADTGIVPPTDRTPAGYRRYGPDALARIELVRTLRELGVDLATIRKVMDREVSLADVAATHAQALDVQIRVLRQRRAVLTAVVRRGSTPEEMDLMHKLARLSEAERQSLIDDFLGAVFDGLRDHPAFAAVIRSLTPELPDDPEPDQIEAWVELAELCQNEGFRSTLHGMARDLAVDRASGDATGLPRILAEAVRAQVTPALEAGVAPDSAEAEPIVTALAARYAHILDGPASQDTPALHRRLAARLDRMNDPRRDRYLSLLAVVNGWPAPESLAPALTWTTAALRARTARR
;
A
#
# COMPACT_ATOMS: atom_id res chain seq x y z
N MET A 1 60.50 23.81 -11.18
CA MET A 1 60.11 24.40 -9.87
C MET A 1 58.92 25.31 -10.12
N ASN A 2 57.69 24.80 -9.94
CA ASN A 2 56.50 25.63 -10.07
C ASN A 2 56.31 26.35 -8.72
N GLY A 3 56.37 27.68 -8.72
CA GLY A 3 56.12 28.52 -7.56
C GLY A 3 54.65 28.49 -7.16
N GLU A 4 54.18 27.37 -6.61
CA GLU A 4 52.84 27.30 -6.02
C GLU A 4 52.78 28.22 -4.81
N THR A 5 51.79 29.11 -4.80
CA THR A 5 51.58 30.05 -3.70
C THR A 5 51.20 29.26 -2.44
N LEU A 6 52.13 29.17 -1.50
CA LEU A 6 51.94 28.50 -0.22
C LEU A 6 51.35 29.43 0.84
N TYR A 7 50.16 29.09 1.32
CA TYR A 7 49.42 29.84 2.33
C TYR A 7 49.88 29.50 3.75
N SER A 8 49.92 30.50 4.63
CA SER A 8 50.02 30.24 6.06
C SER A 8 48.70 29.65 6.59
N ILE A 9 48.72 29.08 7.80
CA ILE A 9 47.49 28.59 8.44
C ILE A 9 46.43 29.69 8.60
N GLY A 10 46.86 30.93 8.84
CA GLY A 10 45.97 32.09 8.96
C GLY A 10 45.37 32.51 7.62
N ASP A 11 46.15 32.44 6.54
CA ASP A 11 45.66 32.69 5.18
C ASP A 11 44.65 31.62 4.75
N LEU A 12 44.95 30.35 5.03
CA LEU A 12 44.06 29.23 4.72
C LEU A 12 42.75 29.33 5.51
N ALA A 13 42.83 29.67 6.80
CA ALA A 13 41.66 29.92 7.65
C ALA A 13 40.78 31.05 7.07
N ARG A 14 41.37 32.19 6.69
CA ARG A 14 40.62 33.29 6.05
C ARG A 14 39.96 32.88 4.74
N ARG A 15 40.67 32.14 3.88
CA ARG A 15 40.16 31.71 2.57
C ARG A 15 39.04 30.68 2.67
N THR A 16 39.06 29.83 3.70
CA THR A 16 38.08 28.76 3.90
C THR A 16 36.92 29.17 4.83
N GLY A 17 36.98 30.35 5.44
CA GLY A 17 36.05 30.77 6.49
C GLY A 17 36.16 29.96 7.79
N LEU A 18 37.17 29.10 7.91
CA LEU A 18 37.40 28.30 9.11
C LEU A 18 38.20 29.06 10.16
N THR A 19 38.07 28.64 11.42
CA THR A 19 38.99 29.10 12.46
C THR A 19 40.37 28.47 12.27
N VAL A 20 41.44 29.17 12.68
CA VAL A 20 42.81 28.60 12.71
C VAL A 20 42.85 27.30 13.52
N LYS A 21 42.02 27.18 14.57
CA LYS A 21 41.87 25.96 15.37
C LYS A 21 41.32 24.79 14.54
N ALA A 22 40.31 25.03 13.71
CA ALA A 22 39.74 24.00 12.83
C ALA A 22 40.74 23.55 11.75
N VAL A 23 41.46 24.49 11.12
CA VAL A 23 42.51 24.14 10.16
C VAL A 23 43.64 23.34 10.82
N ARG A 24 44.03 23.72 12.05
CA ARG A 24 45.02 22.97 12.83
C ARG A 24 44.53 21.56 13.15
N PHE A 25 43.28 21.43 13.58
CA PHE A 25 42.66 20.14 13.85
C PHE A 25 42.71 19.22 12.62
N TYR A 26 42.29 19.69 11.44
CA TYR A 26 42.34 18.87 10.23
C TYR A 26 43.76 18.50 9.79
N ALA A 27 44.73 19.37 10.05
CA ALA A 27 46.13 19.07 9.81
C ALA A 27 46.68 18.02 10.77
N ASP A 28 46.33 18.12 12.06
CA ASP A 28 46.77 17.20 13.10
C ASP A 28 46.11 15.81 12.96
N THR A 29 44.89 15.75 12.42
CA THR A 29 44.22 14.48 12.09
C THR A 29 44.66 13.89 10.74
N GLY A 30 45.58 14.53 10.03
CA GLY A 30 46.11 14.07 8.73
C GLY A 30 45.16 14.27 7.54
N ILE A 31 44.00 14.90 7.75
CA ILE A 31 42.98 15.08 6.71
C ILE A 31 43.41 16.16 5.72
N VAL A 32 44.04 17.23 6.24
CA VAL A 32 44.61 18.33 5.44
C VAL A 32 46.08 18.49 5.84
N PRO A 33 46.95 17.56 5.42
CA PRO A 33 48.35 17.61 5.80
C PRO A 33 49.00 18.90 5.24
N PRO A 34 49.93 19.53 5.97
CA PRO A 34 50.66 20.67 5.43
C PRO A 34 51.51 20.22 4.23
N THR A 35 51.49 21.00 3.16
CA THR A 35 52.30 20.77 1.97
C THR A 35 53.79 20.93 2.26
N ASP A 36 54.13 21.89 3.12
CA ASP A 36 55.51 22.15 3.52
C ASP A 36 55.57 22.81 4.91
N ARG A 37 56.78 23.04 5.41
CA ARG A 37 57.05 23.87 6.59
C ARG A 37 58.14 24.89 6.29
N THR A 38 57.98 26.10 6.81
CA THR A 38 59.06 27.10 6.77
C THR A 38 60.29 26.62 7.56
N PRO A 39 61.49 27.20 7.36
CA PRO A 39 62.67 26.90 8.18
C PRO A 39 62.46 27.08 9.70
N ALA A 40 61.58 28.00 10.10
CA ALA A 40 61.18 28.21 11.50
C ALA A 40 60.11 27.21 12.02
N GLY A 41 59.71 26.22 11.21
CA GLY A 41 58.78 25.15 11.59
C GLY A 41 57.28 25.43 11.34
N TYR A 42 56.90 26.61 10.83
CA TYR A 42 55.49 26.93 10.56
C TYR A 42 54.91 26.17 9.35
N ARG A 43 53.68 25.64 9.50
CA ARG A 43 52.94 24.91 8.45
C ARG A 43 52.62 25.82 7.25
N ARG A 44 52.82 25.28 6.04
CA ARG A 44 52.50 25.89 4.75
C ARG A 44 51.58 24.97 3.96
N TYR A 45 50.61 25.56 3.25
CA TYR A 45 49.56 24.83 2.55
C TYR A 45 49.45 25.29 1.10
N GLY A 46 49.49 24.33 0.18
CA GLY A 46 49.26 24.58 -1.24
C GLY A 46 47.78 24.65 -1.61
N PRO A 47 47.47 24.84 -2.91
CA PRO A 47 46.10 24.88 -3.43
C PRO A 47 45.28 23.63 -3.11
N ASP A 48 45.92 22.45 -3.08
CA ASP A 48 45.26 21.18 -2.74
C ASP A 48 44.63 21.21 -1.35
N ALA A 49 45.22 21.91 -0.39
CA ALA A 49 44.66 22.01 0.96
C ALA A 49 43.27 22.69 0.96
N LEU A 50 43.06 23.64 0.05
CA LEU A 50 41.76 24.31 -0.13
C LEU A 50 40.73 23.32 -0.66
N ALA A 51 41.07 22.57 -1.72
CA ALA A 51 40.19 21.55 -2.29
C ALA A 51 39.87 20.44 -1.28
N ARG A 52 40.86 20.00 -0.48
CA ARG A 52 40.66 19.03 0.60
C ARG A 52 39.71 19.57 1.68
N ILE A 53 39.85 20.83 2.09
CA ILE A 53 38.95 21.44 3.08
C ILE A 53 37.52 21.54 2.56
N GLU A 54 37.32 22.00 1.33
CA GLU A 54 35.97 22.09 0.74
C GLU A 54 35.32 20.70 0.65
N LEU A 55 36.06 19.67 0.21
CA LEU A 55 35.55 18.30 0.16
C LEU A 55 35.16 17.78 1.56
N VAL A 56 36.00 18.01 2.57
CA VAL A 56 35.68 17.64 3.96
C VAL A 56 34.41 18.35 4.43
N ARG A 57 34.24 19.63 4.09
CA ARG A 57 33.05 20.41 4.46
C ARG A 57 31.79 19.83 3.80
N THR A 58 31.83 19.60 2.50
CA THR A 58 30.72 18.98 1.75
C THR A 58 30.34 17.63 2.33
N LEU A 59 31.32 16.74 2.60
CA LEU A 59 31.03 15.42 3.16
C LEU A 59 30.47 15.50 4.59
N ARG A 60 30.94 16.44 5.40
CA ARG A 60 30.39 16.70 6.73
C ARG A 60 28.96 17.23 6.68
N GLU A 61 28.65 18.13 5.74
CA GLU A 61 27.30 18.64 5.50
C GLU A 61 26.35 17.51 5.05
N LEU A 62 26.86 16.53 4.31
CA LEU A 62 26.12 15.32 3.90
C LEU A 62 26.06 14.23 5.00
N GLY A 63 26.54 14.51 6.21
CA GLY A 63 26.44 13.61 7.35
C GLY A 63 27.53 12.54 7.44
N VAL A 64 28.55 12.57 6.59
CA VAL A 64 29.67 11.62 6.63
C VAL A 64 30.55 11.91 7.85
N ASP A 65 30.88 10.85 8.60
CA ASP A 65 31.75 10.96 9.76
C ASP A 65 33.22 11.21 9.37
N LEU A 66 33.98 11.81 10.28
CA LEU A 66 35.34 12.25 9.99
C LEU A 66 36.32 11.09 9.71
N ALA A 67 36.08 9.91 10.31
CA ALA A 67 36.93 8.74 10.09
C ALA A 67 36.75 8.20 8.67
N THR A 68 35.50 8.13 8.18
CA THR A 68 35.19 7.76 6.79
C THR A 68 35.74 8.78 5.80
N ILE A 69 35.60 10.09 6.09
CA ILE A 69 36.19 11.14 5.25
C ILE A 69 37.71 10.93 5.12
N ARG A 70 38.42 10.66 6.21
CA ARG A 70 39.86 10.38 6.16
C ARG A 70 40.20 9.22 5.22
N LYS A 71 39.47 8.10 5.29
CA LYS A 71 39.66 6.97 4.37
C LYS A 71 39.49 7.35 2.90
N VAL A 72 38.52 8.21 2.59
CA VAL A 72 38.33 8.76 1.23
C VAL A 72 39.54 9.61 0.83
N MET A 73 40.00 10.48 1.73
CA MET A 73 41.15 11.37 1.49
C MET A 73 42.47 10.61 1.30
N ASP A 74 42.60 9.45 1.95
CA ASP A 74 43.73 8.53 1.88
C ASP A 74 43.59 7.51 0.73
N ARG A 75 42.49 7.60 -0.05
CA ARG A 75 42.13 6.71 -1.17
C ARG A 75 42.01 5.23 -0.78
N GLU A 76 41.75 4.96 0.50
CA GLU A 76 41.44 3.61 0.99
C GLU A 76 40.04 3.16 0.56
N VAL A 77 39.13 4.12 0.38
CA VAL A 77 37.77 3.91 -0.13
C VAL A 77 37.44 4.95 -1.18
N SER A 78 36.60 4.57 -2.15
CA SER A 78 36.12 5.50 -3.17
C SER A 78 35.13 6.50 -2.59
N LEU A 79 35.21 7.76 -3.02
CA LEU A 79 34.20 8.78 -2.74
C LEU A 79 32.81 8.33 -3.24
N ALA A 80 32.76 7.69 -4.40
CA ALA A 80 31.51 7.22 -4.99
C ALA A 80 30.85 6.13 -4.13
N ASP A 81 31.63 5.19 -3.61
CA ASP A 81 31.12 4.09 -2.78
C ASP A 81 30.60 4.61 -1.42
N VAL A 82 31.32 5.55 -0.81
CA VAL A 82 30.88 6.22 0.42
C VAL A 82 29.60 7.00 0.18
N ALA A 83 29.53 7.78 -0.90
CA ALA A 83 28.32 8.54 -1.26
C ALA A 83 27.12 7.62 -1.52
N ALA A 84 27.30 6.52 -2.28
CA ALA A 84 26.24 5.55 -2.54
C ALA A 84 25.73 4.87 -1.26
N THR A 85 26.65 4.47 -0.38
CA THR A 85 26.30 3.85 0.91
C THR A 85 25.51 4.81 1.80
N HIS A 86 25.92 6.09 1.87
CA HIS A 86 25.18 7.10 2.63
C HIS A 86 23.84 7.46 2.00
N ALA A 87 23.75 7.54 0.68
CA ALA A 87 22.49 7.75 -0.02
C ALA A 87 21.48 6.63 0.33
N GLN A 88 21.90 5.37 0.25
CA GLN A 88 21.06 4.22 0.65
C GLN A 88 20.62 4.30 2.12
N ALA A 89 21.52 4.69 3.02
CA ALA A 89 21.18 4.86 4.44
C ALA A 89 20.16 5.99 4.65
N LEU A 90 20.28 7.10 3.90
CA LEU A 90 19.32 8.20 3.92
C LEU A 90 17.96 7.77 3.36
N ASP A 91 17.92 6.97 2.28
CA ASP A 91 16.67 6.45 1.72
C ASP A 91 15.91 5.60 2.76
N VAL A 92 16.61 4.77 3.52
CA VAL A 92 16.02 4.01 4.63
C VAL A 92 15.45 4.96 5.70
N GLN A 93 16.18 6.02 6.07
CA GLN A 93 15.69 7.01 7.04
C GLN A 93 14.47 7.78 6.52
N ILE A 94 14.47 8.17 5.25
CA ILE A 94 13.36 8.85 4.59
C ILE A 94 12.12 7.97 4.63
N ARG A 95 12.25 6.68 4.28
CA ARG A 95 11.14 5.72 4.33
C ARG A 95 10.52 5.64 5.73
N VAL A 96 11.37 5.50 6.76
CA VAL A 96 10.91 5.47 8.17
C VAL A 96 10.22 6.78 8.58
N LEU A 97 10.74 7.93 8.17
CA LEU A 97 10.16 9.23 8.50
C LEU A 97 8.83 9.46 7.77
N ARG A 98 8.71 9.06 6.50
CA ARG A 98 7.45 9.09 5.74
C ARG A 98 6.37 8.23 6.38
N GLN A 99 6.73 7.00 6.77
CA GLN A 99 5.83 6.10 7.47
C GLN A 99 5.32 6.72 8.78
N ARG A 100 6.21 7.27 9.61
CA ARG A 100 5.83 7.95 10.87
C ARG A 100 4.91 9.14 10.61
N ARG A 101 5.20 9.94 9.58
CA ARG A 101 4.35 11.09 9.19
C ARG A 101 2.96 10.65 8.75
N ALA A 102 2.86 9.58 7.96
CA ALA A 102 1.58 9.05 7.51
C ALA A 102 0.71 8.58 8.69
N VAL A 103 1.30 7.86 9.65
CA VAL A 103 0.59 7.45 10.89
C VAL A 103 0.06 8.66 11.64
N LEU A 104 0.89 9.67 11.88
CA LEU A 104 0.47 10.89 12.57
C LEU A 104 -0.65 11.63 11.81
N THR A 105 -0.59 11.63 10.47
CA THR A 105 -1.63 12.26 9.64
C THR A 105 -2.96 11.52 9.74
N ALA A 106 -2.93 10.19 9.70
CA ALA A 106 -4.12 9.36 9.84
C ALA A 106 -4.79 9.53 11.22
N VAL A 107 -3.99 9.59 12.30
CA VAL A 107 -4.47 9.84 13.67
C VAL A 107 -5.19 11.19 13.76
N VAL A 108 -4.62 12.25 13.18
CA VAL A 108 -5.24 13.59 13.19
C VAL A 108 -6.56 13.61 12.41
N ARG A 109 -6.63 12.93 11.26
CA ARG A 109 -7.84 12.89 10.43
C ARG A 109 -9.02 12.19 11.11
N ARG A 110 -8.77 11.11 11.86
CA ARG A 110 -9.81 10.28 12.46
C ARG A 110 -10.27 10.73 13.85
N GLY A 111 -9.47 11.50 14.59
CA GLY A 111 -9.80 11.90 15.96
C GLY A 111 -9.79 10.71 16.94
N SER A 112 -8.88 9.76 16.71
CA SER A 112 -8.82 8.46 17.39
C SER A 112 -8.52 8.53 18.89
N THR A 113 -8.99 7.53 19.64
CA THR A 113 -8.63 7.32 21.05
C THR A 113 -7.18 6.81 21.20
N PRO A 114 -6.57 6.89 22.40
CA PRO A 114 -5.23 6.34 22.64
C PRO A 114 -5.07 4.86 22.27
N GLU A 115 -6.08 4.03 22.53
CA GLU A 115 -6.08 2.61 22.20
C GLU A 115 -6.12 2.36 20.69
N GLU A 116 -6.91 3.18 19.97
CA GLU A 116 -6.95 3.17 18.50
C GLU A 116 -5.63 3.66 17.91
N MET A 117 -5.00 4.68 18.50
CA MET A 117 -3.67 5.14 18.08
C MET A 117 -2.61 4.04 18.20
N ASP A 118 -2.61 3.27 19.30
CA ASP A 118 -1.67 2.16 19.50
C ASP A 118 -1.89 1.04 18.48
N LEU A 119 -3.15 0.69 18.19
CA LEU A 119 -3.49 -0.29 17.16
C LEU A 119 -3.05 0.20 15.77
N MET A 120 -3.36 1.44 15.41
CA MET A 120 -2.96 2.05 14.14
C MET A 120 -1.44 2.11 13.99
N HIS A 121 -0.73 2.55 15.03
CA HIS A 121 0.74 2.61 15.05
C HIS A 121 1.35 1.23 14.88
N LYS A 122 0.75 0.20 15.50
CA LYS A 122 1.17 -1.19 15.32
C LYS A 122 0.92 -1.67 13.89
N LEU A 123 -0.28 -1.46 13.35
CA LEU A 123 -0.69 -1.91 12.01
C LEU A 123 0.11 -1.23 10.90
N ALA A 124 0.43 0.06 11.07
CA ALA A 124 1.25 0.79 10.11
C ALA A 124 2.73 0.40 10.15
N ARG A 125 3.23 -0.17 11.26
CA ARG A 125 4.63 -0.59 11.43
C ARG A 125 4.89 -2.06 11.12
N LEU A 126 3.86 -2.82 10.75
CA LEU A 126 4.03 -4.22 10.36
C LEU A 126 5.02 -4.34 9.21
N SER A 127 6.02 -5.20 9.40
CA SER A 127 6.89 -5.68 8.33
C SER A 127 6.07 -6.31 7.21
N GLU A 128 6.64 -6.44 6.02
CA GLU A 128 5.98 -7.12 4.91
C GLU A 128 5.50 -8.53 5.28
N ALA A 129 6.34 -9.29 6.00
CA ALA A 129 5.99 -10.62 6.48
C ALA A 129 4.80 -10.63 7.45
N GLU A 130 4.73 -9.65 8.36
CA GLU A 130 3.61 -9.54 9.30
C GLU A 130 2.32 -9.10 8.58
N ARG A 131 2.42 -8.18 7.61
CA ARG A 131 1.30 -7.78 6.75
C ARG A 131 0.77 -8.99 5.99
N GLN A 132 1.66 -9.78 5.38
CA GLN A 132 1.30 -11.00 4.66
C GLN A 132 0.61 -12.00 5.59
N SER A 133 1.15 -12.24 6.78
CA SER A 133 0.55 -13.15 7.76
C SER A 133 -0.85 -12.72 8.20
N LEU A 134 -1.11 -11.41 8.36
CA LEU A 134 -2.44 -10.90 8.73
C LEU A 134 -3.46 -11.18 7.62
N ILE A 135 -3.08 -10.95 6.37
CA ILE A 135 -3.93 -11.21 5.21
C ILE A 135 -4.14 -12.71 5.02
N ASP A 136 -3.10 -13.52 5.20
CA ASP A 136 -3.19 -14.97 5.09
C ASP A 136 -4.11 -15.58 6.15
N ASP A 137 -4.07 -15.07 7.39
CA ASP A 137 -5.01 -15.42 8.46
C ASP A 137 -6.45 -15.07 8.08
N PHE A 138 -6.67 -13.83 7.63
CA PHE A 138 -7.99 -13.35 7.21
C PHE A 138 -8.57 -14.18 6.05
N LEU A 139 -7.82 -14.34 4.95
CA LEU A 139 -8.24 -15.17 3.82
C LEU A 139 -8.30 -16.65 4.22
N GLY A 140 -7.59 -17.04 5.28
CA GLY A 140 -7.64 -18.35 5.95
C GLY A 140 -9.02 -18.63 6.48
N ALA A 141 -9.49 -17.75 7.35
CA ALA A 141 -10.81 -17.82 7.94
C ALA A 141 -11.91 -17.71 6.87
N VAL A 142 -11.79 -16.81 5.90
CA VAL A 142 -12.81 -16.61 4.85
C VAL A 142 -12.96 -17.86 3.97
N PHE A 143 -11.85 -18.49 3.57
CA PHE A 143 -11.86 -19.64 2.65
C PHE A 143 -11.60 -20.99 3.35
N ASP A 144 -11.82 -21.08 4.66
CA ASP A 144 -11.64 -22.32 5.41
C ASP A 144 -12.46 -23.48 4.79
N GLY A 145 -11.80 -24.62 4.60
CA GLY A 145 -12.35 -25.78 3.88
C GLY A 145 -12.61 -25.60 2.37
N LEU A 146 -12.24 -24.45 1.78
CA LEU A 146 -12.49 -24.10 0.38
C LEU A 146 -11.20 -23.81 -0.43
N ARG A 147 -10.04 -23.71 0.24
CA ARG A 147 -8.76 -23.27 -0.38
C ARG A 147 -8.25 -24.17 -1.51
N ASP A 148 -8.47 -25.48 -1.43
CA ASP A 148 -7.99 -26.43 -2.45
C ASP A 148 -8.81 -26.40 -3.74
N HIS A 149 -9.92 -25.67 -3.75
CA HIS A 149 -10.79 -25.61 -4.93
C HIS A 149 -10.26 -24.57 -5.94
N PRO A 150 -9.98 -24.96 -7.20
CA PRO A 150 -9.26 -24.12 -8.17
C PRO A 150 -9.91 -22.77 -8.52
N ALA A 151 -11.23 -22.60 -8.35
CA ALA A 151 -11.88 -21.31 -8.61
C ALA A 151 -11.55 -20.25 -7.57
N PHE A 152 -11.28 -20.65 -6.33
CA PHE A 152 -10.99 -19.68 -5.28
C PHE A 152 -9.56 -19.15 -5.38
N ALA A 153 -8.65 -19.84 -6.08
CA ALA A 153 -7.29 -19.34 -6.27
C ALA A 153 -7.25 -17.95 -6.93
N ALA A 154 -8.06 -17.71 -7.96
CA ALA A 154 -8.15 -16.40 -8.60
C ALA A 154 -8.84 -15.36 -7.71
N VAL A 155 -9.86 -15.78 -6.94
CA VAL A 155 -10.60 -14.90 -6.02
C VAL A 155 -9.70 -14.46 -4.86
N ILE A 156 -8.98 -15.40 -4.23
CA ILE A 156 -8.02 -15.14 -3.17
C ILE A 156 -6.98 -14.12 -3.65
N ARG A 157 -6.35 -14.35 -4.81
CA ARG A 157 -5.42 -13.39 -5.40
C ARG A 157 -6.05 -12.01 -5.60
N SER A 158 -7.28 -11.94 -6.09
CA SER A 158 -7.97 -10.66 -6.31
C SER A 158 -8.37 -9.92 -5.03
N LEU A 159 -8.35 -10.60 -3.88
CA LEU A 159 -8.63 -10.03 -2.56
C LEU A 159 -7.34 -9.76 -1.77
N THR A 160 -6.18 -10.14 -2.26
CA THR A 160 -4.90 -9.90 -1.57
C THR A 160 -4.43 -8.47 -1.82
N PRO A 161 -4.26 -7.62 -0.78
CA PRO A 161 -3.65 -6.30 -0.94
C PRO A 161 -2.14 -6.39 -1.16
N GLU A 162 -1.62 -5.66 -2.14
CA GLU A 162 -0.19 -5.48 -2.39
C GLU A 162 0.20 -4.02 -2.09
N LEU A 163 0.75 -3.77 -0.90
CA LEU A 163 1.22 -2.44 -0.50
C LEU A 163 2.68 -2.24 -0.95
N PRO A 164 2.99 -1.19 -1.72
CA PRO A 164 4.34 -0.96 -2.26
C PRO A 164 5.38 -0.67 -1.17
N ASP A 165 6.67 -0.76 -1.53
CA ASP A 165 7.81 -0.55 -0.63
C ASP A 165 7.92 0.87 -0.04
N ASP A 166 7.41 1.86 -0.78
CA ASP A 166 7.35 3.27 -0.41
C ASP A 166 5.92 3.76 -0.59
N PRO A 167 5.00 3.41 0.33
CA PRO A 167 3.58 3.68 0.16
C PRO A 167 3.25 5.15 0.43
N GLU A 168 2.36 5.71 -0.38
CA GLU A 168 1.82 7.05 -0.18
C GLU A 168 0.97 7.11 1.11
N PRO A 169 0.80 8.30 1.73
CA PRO A 169 0.04 8.44 2.98
C PRO A 169 -1.36 7.84 2.92
N ASP A 170 -2.06 8.03 1.79
CA ASP A 170 -3.42 7.51 1.60
C ASP A 170 -3.44 5.96 1.47
N GLN A 171 -2.35 5.34 0.97
CA GLN A 171 -2.22 3.88 0.92
C GLN A 171 -1.98 3.30 2.32
N ILE A 172 -1.23 4.00 3.17
CA ILE A 172 -1.04 3.62 4.57
C ILE A 172 -2.36 3.73 5.33
N GLU A 173 -3.10 4.83 5.16
CA GLU A 173 -4.41 5.02 5.78
C GLU A 173 -5.39 3.92 5.33
N ALA A 174 -5.42 3.62 4.03
CA ALA A 174 -6.25 2.55 3.49
C ALA A 174 -5.85 1.16 3.99
N TRP A 175 -4.54 0.89 4.11
CA TRP A 175 -4.02 -0.36 4.67
C TRP A 175 -4.46 -0.56 6.12
N VAL A 176 -4.35 0.48 6.96
CA VAL A 176 -4.72 0.40 8.37
C VAL A 176 -6.21 0.05 8.51
N GLU A 177 -7.09 0.73 7.76
CA GLU A 177 -8.51 0.42 7.77
C GLU A 177 -8.83 -0.97 7.22
N LEU A 178 -8.14 -1.39 6.17
CA LEU A 178 -8.30 -2.72 5.59
C LEU A 178 -7.90 -3.78 6.62
N ALA A 179 -6.80 -3.58 7.33
CA ALA A 179 -6.33 -4.50 8.37
C ALA A 179 -7.27 -4.56 9.59
N GLU A 180 -7.91 -3.44 9.95
CA GLU A 180 -8.99 -3.40 10.95
C GLU A 180 -10.21 -4.22 10.50
N LEU A 181 -10.64 -4.06 9.24
CA LEU A 181 -11.72 -4.85 8.65
C LEU A 181 -11.38 -6.34 8.62
N CYS A 182 -10.16 -6.70 8.23
CA CYS A 182 -9.68 -8.08 8.23
C CYS A 182 -9.76 -8.72 9.63
N GLN A 183 -9.62 -7.93 10.70
CA GLN A 183 -9.73 -8.40 12.08
C GLN A 183 -11.18 -8.46 12.62
N ASN A 184 -12.16 -7.98 11.85
CA ASN A 184 -13.56 -7.96 12.28
C ASN A 184 -14.23 -9.34 12.09
N GLU A 185 -14.56 -10.00 13.20
CA GLU A 185 -15.20 -11.34 13.18
C GLU A 185 -16.53 -11.38 12.42
N GLY A 186 -17.36 -10.33 12.54
CA GLY A 186 -18.62 -10.24 11.82
C GLY A 186 -18.41 -10.15 10.30
N PHE A 187 -17.34 -9.47 9.87
CA PHE A 187 -16.98 -9.36 8.46
C PHE A 187 -16.40 -10.68 7.92
N ARG A 188 -15.49 -11.31 8.68
CA ARG A 188 -14.96 -12.65 8.37
C ARG A 188 -16.09 -13.66 8.17
N SER A 189 -17.03 -13.73 9.12
CA SER A 189 -18.20 -14.61 9.05
C SER A 189 -19.08 -14.34 7.82
N THR A 190 -19.28 -13.06 7.49
CA THR A 190 -20.09 -12.65 6.33
C THR A 190 -19.45 -13.11 5.01
N LEU A 191 -18.15 -12.85 4.82
CA LEU A 191 -17.42 -13.31 3.64
C LEU A 191 -17.31 -14.83 3.56
N HIS A 192 -17.09 -15.51 4.69
CA HIS A 192 -17.08 -16.98 4.74
C HIS A 192 -18.43 -17.57 4.31
N GLY A 193 -19.54 -17.02 4.83
CA GLY A 193 -20.89 -17.39 4.39
C GLY A 193 -21.09 -17.18 2.89
N MET A 194 -20.60 -16.05 2.34
CA MET A 194 -20.65 -15.82 0.90
C MET A 194 -19.86 -16.86 0.10
N ALA A 195 -18.67 -17.24 0.57
CA ALA A 195 -17.81 -18.24 -0.06
C ALA A 195 -18.42 -19.65 0.00
N ARG A 196 -19.02 -20.04 1.14
CA ARG A 196 -19.72 -21.33 1.31
C ARG A 196 -20.92 -21.46 0.39
N ASP A 197 -21.80 -20.46 0.39
CA ASP A 197 -22.94 -20.40 -0.51
C ASP A 197 -22.52 -20.55 -1.97
N LEU A 198 -21.38 -19.95 -2.35
CA LEU A 198 -20.83 -20.06 -3.70
C LEU A 198 -20.44 -21.49 -4.03
N ALA A 199 -19.80 -22.18 -3.08
CA ALA A 199 -19.38 -23.56 -3.23
C ALA A 199 -20.61 -24.50 -3.33
N VAL A 200 -21.68 -24.21 -2.61
CA VAL A 200 -22.95 -24.96 -2.65
C VAL A 200 -23.73 -24.73 -3.94
N ASP A 201 -23.72 -23.51 -4.45
CA ASP A 201 -24.50 -23.08 -5.62
C ASP A 201 -23.92 -23.55 -6.97
N ARG A 202 -22.82 -24.29 -7.01
CA ARG A 202 -22.05 -24.53 -8.24
C ARG A 202 -22.38 -25.84 -8.94
N ALA A 203 -22.56 -25.76 -10.26
CA ALA A 203 -22.55 -26.88 -11.20
C ALA A 203 -21.28 -27.74 -11.14
N SER A 204 -21.44 -29.06 -11.21
CA SER A 204 -20.31 -30.00 -11.33
C SER A 204 -19.48 -29.69 -12.58
N GLY A 205 -18.27 -29.15 -12.40
CA GLY A 205 -17.33 -28.89 -13.52
C GLY A 205 -17.28 -27.45 -14.04
N ASP A 206 -18.08 -26.52 -13.51
CA ASP A 206 -17.81 -25.09 -13.71
C ASP A 206 -16.41 -24.80 -13.15
N ALA A 207 -15.57 -24.03 -13.84
CA ALA A 207 -14.23 -23.60 -13.41
C ALA A 207 -14.16 -22.08 -13.12
N THR A 208 -15.25 -21.36 -13.41
CA THR A 208 -15.28 -19.91 -13.40
C THR A 208 -15.60 -19.35 -12.01
N GLY A 209 -14.90 -18.28 -11.63
CA GLY A 209 -15.09 -17.59 -10.35
C GLY A 209 -16.45 -16.90 -10.29
N LEU A 210 -17.47 -17.64 -9.84
CA LEU A 210 -18.88 -17.28 -9.73
C LEU A 210 -19.23 -15.88 -9.14
N PRO A 211 -18.50 -15.27 -8.18
CA PRO A 211 -18.85 -13.94 -7.67
C PRO A 211 -18.64 -12.86 -8.72
N ARG A 212 -17.67 -13.06 -9.63
CA ARG A 212 -17.37 -12.13 -10.71
C ARG A 212 -18.48 -12.13 -11.75
N ILE A 213 -18.97 -13.32 -12.12
CA ILE A 213 -20.03 -13.47 -13.14
C ILE A 213 -21.34 -12.83 -12.70
N LEU A 214 -21.76 -13.05 -11.45
CA LEU A 214 -23.01 -12.46 -10.95
C LEU A 214 -22.87 -10.94 -10.77
N ALA A 215 -21.75 -10.46 -10.23
CA ALA A 215 -21.48 -9.03 -10.09
C ALA A 215 -21.38 -8.31 -11.45
N GLU A 216 -20.68 -8.89 -12.43
CA GLU A 216 -20.58 -8.39 -13.80
C GLU A 216 -21.95 -8.38 -14.48
N ALA A 217 -22.74 -9.45 -14.31
CA ALA A 217 -24.08 -9.54 -14.88
C ALA A 217 -25.02 -8.49 -14.29
N VAL A 218 -25.02 -8.32 -12.97
CA VAL A 218 -25.83 -7.28 -12.30
C VAL A 218 -25.40 -5.90 -12.80
N ARG A 219 -24.10 -5.60 -12.83
CA ARG A 219 -23.59 -4.32 -13.34
C ARG A 219 -24.05 -4.06 -14.79
N ALA A 220 -23.77 -5.01 -15.69
CA ALA A 220 -24.04 -4.84 -17.11
C ALA A 220 -25.54 -4.69 -17.44
N GLN A 221 -26.42 -5.30 -16.66
CA GLN A 221 -27.86 -5.30 -16.92
C GLN A 221 -28.61 -4.20 -16.17
N VAL A 222 -28.15 -3.82 -14.97
CA VAL A 222 -28.90 -2.94 -14.06
C VAL A 222 -28.40 -1.50 -14.11
N THR A 223 -27.11 -1.26 -14.39
CA THR A 223 -26.59 0.12 -14.52
C THR A 223 -27.36 0.92 -15.58
N PRO A 224 -27.61 0.42 -16.82
CA PRO A 224 -28.40 1.16 -17.80
C PRO A 224 -29.84 1.41 -17.36
N ALA A 225 -30.43 0.49 -16.60
CA ALA A 225 -31.78 0.62 -16.09
C ALA A 225 -31.90 1.69 -15.00
N LEU A 226 -30.88 1.79 -14.14
CA LEU A 226 -30.77 2.86 -13.15
C LEU A 226 -30.61 4.23 -13.80
N GLU A 227 -29.75 4.33 -14.82
CA GLU A 227 -29.56 5.57 -15.60
C GLU A 227 -30.83 6.03 -16.31
N ALA A 228 -31.61 5.07 -16.82
CA ALA A 228 -32.92 5.32 -17.44
C ALA A 228 -34.05 5.59 -16.43
N GLY A 229 -33.79 5.49 -15.13
CA GLY A 229 -34.79 5.73 -14.08
C GLY A 229 -35.87 4.64 -13.96
N VAL A 230 -35.58 3.42 -14.41
CA VAL A 230 -36.53 2.30 -14.39
C VAL A 230 -36.84 1.90 -12.95
N ALA A 231 -38.12 1.94 -12.57
CA ALA A 231 -38.55 1.51 -11.24
C ALA A 231 -38.46 -0.04 -11.10
N PRO A 232 -37.96 -0.58 -9.97
CA PRO A 232 -37.72 -2.02 -9.81
C PRO A 232 -39.00 -2.87 -9.86
N ASP A 233 -40.15 -2.31 -9.51
CA ASP A 233 -41.47 -2.95 -9.51
C ASP A 233 -42.27 -2.73 -10.81
N SER A 234 -41.70 -1.99 -11.78
CA SER A 234 -42.30 -1.74 -13.07
C SER A 234 -42.32 -2.97 -13.98
N ALA A 235 -43.13 -2.91 -15.04
CA ALA A 235 -43.11 -3.90 -16.12
C ALA A 235 -41.81 -3.85 -16.94
N GLU A 236 -41.17 -2.69 -17.03
CA GLU A 236 -39.89 -2.47 -17.73
C GLU A 236 -38.73 -3.22 -17.05
N ALA A 237 -38.83 -3.47 -15.74
CA ALA A 237 -37.85 -4.27 -14.99
C ALA A 237 -37.94 -5.80 -15.28
N GLU A 238 -39.02 -6.28 -15.89
CA GLU A 238 -39.28 -7.72 -16.11
C GLU A 238 -38.22 -8.44 -16.95
N PRO A 239 -37.84 -7.93 -18.15
CA PRO A 239 -36.82 -8.59 -18.96
C PRO A 239 -35.45 -8.62 -18.25
N ILE A 240 -35.11 -7.59 -17.47
CA ILE A 240 -33.85 -7.51 -16.72
C ILE A 240 -33.82 -8.59 -15.64
N VAL A 241 -34.88 -8.68 -14.83
CA VAL A 241 -34.97 -9.69 -13.76
C VAL A 241 -34.97 -11.10 -14.33
N THR A 242 -35.69 -11.34 -15.43
CA THR A 242 -35.72 -12.64 -16.09
C THR A 242 -34.34 -13.04 -16.61
N ALA A 243 -33.60 -12.12 -17.23
CA ALA A 243 -32.24 -12.38 -17.70
C ALA A 243 -31.26 -12.70 -16.56
N LEU A 244 -31.35 -11.96 -15.44
CA LEU A 244 -30.54 -12.22 -14.25
C LEU A 244 -30.88 -13.56 -13.59
N ALA A 245 -32.18 -13.86 -13.45
CA ALA A 245 -32.65 -15.14 -12.91
C ALA A 245 -32.21 -16.31 -13.79
N ALA A 246 -32.31 -16.20 -15.12
CA ALA A 246 -31.87 -17.23 -16.06
C ALA A 246 -30.36 -17.49 -15.96
N ARG A 247 -29.55 -16.42 -15.86
CA ARG A 247 -28.10 -16.55 -15.67
C ARG A 247 -27.74 -17.19 -14.33
N TYR A 248 -28.48 -16.88 -13.28
CA TYR A 248 -28.30 -17.54 -11.98
C TYR A 248 -28.79 -19.00 -11.97
N ALA A 249 -29.85 -19.32 -12.70
CA ALA A 249 -30.32 -20.70 -12.86
C ALA A 249 -29.26 -21.60 -13.53
N HIS A 250 -28.53 -21.07 -14.53
CA HIS A 250 -27.45 -21.79 -15.20
C HIS A 250 -26.27 -22.10 -14.27
N ILE A 251 -26.09 -21.30 -13.21
CA ILE A 251 -25.06 -21.53 -12.19
C ILE A 251 -25.43 -22.70 -11.27
N LEU A 252 -26.72 -22.83 -10.93
CA LEU A 252 -27.23 -23.65 -9.81
C LEU A 252 -27.35 -25.16 -10.08
N ASP A 253 -27.30 -25.63 -11.33
CA ASP A 253 -27.34 -27.05 -11.75
C ASP A 253 -28.18 -27.97 -10.85
N GLY A 254 -29.42 -27.57 -10.56
CA GLY A 254 -30.27 -28.26 -9.60
C GLY A 254 -31.77 -27.95 -9.77
N PRO A 255 -32.67 -28.71 -9.12
CA PRO A 255 -34.13 -28.64 -9.33
C PRO A 255 -34.75 -27.28 -8.95
N ALA A 256 -34.07 -26.47 -8.13
CA ALA A 256 -34.47 -25.11 -7.81
C ALA A 256 -34.46 -24.16 -9.03
N SER A 257 -33.78 -24.51 -10.12
CA SER A 257 -33.82 -23.78 -11.40
C SER A 257 -35.18 -23.87 -12.11
N GLN A 258 -36.02 -24.84 -11.75
CA GLN A 258 -37.33 -25.08 -12.38
C GLN A 258 -38.48 -24.32 -11.70
N ASP A 259 -38.29 -23.85 -10.46
CA ASP A 259 -39.26 -23.06 -9.69
C ASP A 259 -38.83 -21.58 -9.64
N THR A 260 -39.48 -20.75 -10.46
CA THR A 260 -39.15 -19.32 -10.61
C THR A 260 -39.30 -18.52 -9.29
N PRO A 261 -40.40 -18.62 -8.51
CA PRO A 261 -40.49 -18.01 -7.18
C PRO A 261 -39.40 -18.43 -6.18
N ALA A 262 -39.03 -19.71 -6.13
CA ALA A 262 -37.96 -20.18 -5.25
C ALA A 262 -36.59 -19.64 -5.69
N LEU A 263 -36.32 -19.64 -7.00
CA LEU A 263 -35.12 -19.07 -7.59
C LEU A 263 -34.98 -17.58 -7.29
N HIS A 264 -36.06 -16.80 -7.44
CA HIS A 264 -36.05 -15.37 -7.13
C HIS A 264 -35.76 -15.09 -5.65
N ARG A 265 -36.35 -15.86 -4.72
CA ARG A 265 -36.06 -15.72 -3.27
C ARG A 265 -34.60 -16.05 -2.94
N ARG A 266 -34.07 -17.13 -3.54
CA ARG A 266 -32.67 -17.54 -3.35
C ARG A 266 -31.70 -16.49 -3.91
N LEU A 267 -31.96 -15.98 -5.12
CA LEU A 267 -31.15 -14.93 -5.74
C LEU A 267 -31.21 -13.63 -4.92
N ALA A 268 -32.39 -13.20 -4.45
CA ALA A 268 -32.51 -12.01 -3.61
C ALA A 268 -31.68 -12.14 -2.32
N ALA A 269 -31.80 -13.27 -1.61
CA ALA A 269 -31.01 -13.52 -0.41
C ALA A 269 -29.49 -13.54 -0.69
N ARG A 270 -29.09 -14.02 -1.88
CA ARG A 270 -27.70 -14.00 -2.34
C ARG A 270 -27.18 -12.58 -2.54
N LEU A 271 -27.95 -11.75 -3.24
CA LEU A 271 -27.59 -10.37 -3.55
C LEU A 271 -27.61 -9.49 -2.28
N ASP A 272 -28.51 -9.74 -1.34
CA ASP A 272 -28.52 -9.09 -0.02
C ASP A 272 -27.21 -9.33 0.72
N ARG A 273 -26.75 -10.59 0.77
CA ARG A 273 -25.45 -10.90 1.39
C ARG A 273 -24.30 -10.21 0.66
N MET A 274 -24.32 -10.17 -0.67
CA MET A 274 -23.31 -9.45 -1.45
C MET A 274 -23.30 -7.93 -1.20
N ASN A 275 -24.42 -7.35 -0.79
CA ASN A 275 -24.61 -5.92 -0.52
C ASN A 275 -24.19 -5.50 0.91
N ASP A 276 -23.18 -6.17 1.48
CA ASP A 276 -22.60 -5.74 2.75
C ASP A 276 -21.74 -4.48 2.52
N PRO A 277 -22.03 -3.35 3.21
CA PRO A 277 -21.26 -2.10 3.05
C PRO A 277 -19.77 -2.27 3.40
N ARG A 278 -19.43 -3.18 4.32
CA ARG A 278 -18.03 -3.48 4.68
C ARG A 278 -17.29 -4.15 3.53
N ARG A 279 -17.97 -4.93 2.69
CA ARG A 279 -17.38 -5.55 1.49
C ARG A 279 -17.07 -4.48 0.44
N ASP A 280 -17.99 -3.56 0.20
CA ASP A 280 -17.77 -2.45 -0.74
C ASP A 280 -16.62 -1.54 -0.26
N ARG A 281 -16.57 -1.30 1.05
CA ARG A 281 -15.46 -0.58 1.68
C ARG A 281 -14.14 -1.32 1.54
N TYR A 282 -14.10 -2.63 1.79
CA TYR A 282 -12.92 -3.46 1.61
C TYR A 282 -12.38 -3.38 0.17
N LEU A 283 -13.23 -3.50 -0.85
CA LEU A 283 -12.82 -3.40 -2.25
C LEU A 283 -12.30 -2.00 -2.61
N SER A 284 -12.90 -0.96 -2.04
CA SER A 284 -12.44 0.42 -2.23
C SER A 284 -11.05 0.63 -1.61
N LEU A 285 -10.83 0.13 -0.39
CA LEU A 285 -9.53 0.21 0.29
C LEU A 285 -8.47 -0.62 -0.45
N LEU A 286 -8.84 -1.80 -0.92
CA LEU A 286 -7.98 -2.66 -1.72
C LEU A 286 -7.51 -1.94 -2.98
N ALA A 287 -8.39 -1.23 -3.68
CA ALA A 287 -8.01 -0.44 -4.85
C ALA A 287 -7.02 0.67 -4.50
N VAL A 288 -7.23 1.40 -3.39
CA VAL A 288 -6.28 2.43 -2.93
C VAL A 288 -4.92 1.82 -2.60
N VAL A 289 -4.89 0.74 -1.81
CA VAL A 289 -3.64 0.07 -1.41
C VAL A 289 -2.82 -0.37 -2.62
N ASN A 290 -3.46 -0.97 -3.62
CA ASN A 290 -2.79 -1.46 -4.83
C ASN A 290 -2.57 -0.39 -5.92
N GLY A 291 -3.06 0.84 -5.71
CA GLY A 291 -3.00 1.89 -6.74
C GLY A 291 -3.90 1.62 -7.96
N TRP A 292 -4.96 0.85 -7.79
CA TRP A 292 -5.95 0.57 -8.84
C TRP A 292 -6.98 1.70 -8.95
N PRO A 293 -7.67 1.83 -10.11
CA PRO A 293 -8.83 2.70 -10.22
C PRO A 293 -9.89 2.37 -9.17
N ALA A 294 -10.52 3.40 -8.61
CA ALA A 294 -11.57 3.22 -7.63
C ALA A 294 -12.71 2.37 -8.23
N PRO A 295 -13.15 1.29 -7.57
CA PRO A 295 -14.24 0.47 -8.08
C PRO A 295 -15.55 1.25 -7.97
N GLU A 296 -16.34 1.22 -9.03
CA GLU A 296 -17.73 1.67 -8.96
C GLU A 296 -18.53 0.76 -8.02
N SER A 297 -19.19 1.37 -7.03
CA SER A 297 -20.03 0.65 -6.07
C SER A 297 -21.16 -0.12 -6.76
N LEU A 298 -21.33 -1.39 -6.38
CA LEU A 298 -22.44 -2.22 -6.85
C LEU A 298 -23.71 -2.01 -6.01
N ALA A 299 -23.64 -1.30 -4.89
CA ALA A 299 -24.73 -1.22 -3.93
C ALA A 299 -26.06 -0.73 -4.54
N PRO A 300 -26.09 0.31 -5.41
CA PRO A 300 -27.34 0.73 -6.05
C PRO A 300 -27.96 -0.38 -6.93
N ALA A 301 -27.12 -1.05 -7.73
CA ALA A 301 -27.56 -2.11 -8.62
C ALA A 301 -28.05 -3.36 -7.85
N LEU A 302 -27.35 -3.74 -6.78
CA LEU A 302 -27.75 -4.83 -5.89
C LEU A 302 -29.09 -4.51 -5.21
N THR A 303 -29.25 -3.29 -4.68
CA THR A 303 -30.47 -2.83 -4.01
C THR A 303 -31.66 -2.84 -4.97
N TRP A 304 -31.48 -2.31 -6.18
CA TRP A 304 -32.49 -2.32 -7.23
C TRP A 304 -32.91 -3.75 -7.60
N THR A 305 -31.93 -4.64 -7.80
CA THR A 305 -32.19 -6.03 -8.21
C THR A 305 -32.95 -6.79 -7.14
N THR A 306 -32.54 -6.67 -5.88
CA THR A 306 -33.22 -7.32 -4.76
C THR A 306 -34.66 -6.81 -4.63
N ALA A 307 -34.90 -5.50 -4.75
CA ALA A 307 -36.24 -4.92 -4.72
C ALA A 307 -37.11 -5.47 -5.87
N ALA A 308 -36.53 -5.55 -7.08
CA ALA A 308 -37.21 -6.04 -8.27
C ALA A 308 -37.60 -7.53 -8.16
N LEU A 309 -36.71 -8.36 -7.60
CA LEU A 309 -36.97 -9.78 -7.33
C LEU A 309 -38.08 -9.96 -6.29
N ARG A 310 -38.04 -9.19 -5.19
CA ARG A 310 -39.03 -9.28 -4.10
C ARG A 310 -40.43 -8.85 -4.55
N ALA A 311 -40.53 -7.77 -5.33
CA ALA A 311 -41.80 -7.30 -5.89
C ALA A 311 -42.52 -8.39 -6.70
N ARG A 312 -41.76 -9.23 -7.41
CA ARG A 312 -42.30 -10.33 -8.23
C ARG A 312 -42.69 -11.55 -7.41
N THR A 313 -42.02 -11.79 -6.29
CA THR A 313 -42.40 -12.86 -5.35
C THR A 313 -43.64 -12.51 -4.52
N ALA A 314 -43.95 -11.22 -4.35
CA ALA A 314 -45.10 -10.75 -3.56
C ALA A 314 -46.40 -10.57 -4.37
N ARG A 315 -46.32 -10.52 -5.70
CA ARG A 315 -47.48 -10.35 -6.62
C ARG A 315 -48.21 -11.65 -6.97
N ARG A 316 -47.89 -12.77 -6.33
CA ARG A 316 -48.53 -14.09 -6.56
C ARG A 316 -49.18 -14.63 -5.31
#